data_AF-A0A7C4X284-F1
#
_entry.id   AF-A0A7C4X284-F1
#
_cell.length_a   1.000
_cell.length_b   1.000
_cell.length_c   1.000
_cell.angle_alpha   90.00
_cell.angle_beta   90.00
_cell.angle_gamma   90.00
#
_symmetry.space_group_name_H-M   'P 1'
#
loop_
_entity.id
_entity.type
_entity.pdbx_description
1 polymer ?
#
loop_
_entity_poly.entity_id
_entity_poly.type
_entity_poly.pdbx_seq_one_letter_code
_entity_poly.pdbx_strand_id
1 'polypeptide(L)' 'KWGADGLIVGATRPSIIEEVAALTNHMLPIFSPGVGVQGGSALDALKAGTSYLIVGRSIIDSADRTAEARRLREWSWLAR' A
#
# COMPACT_ATOMS: atom_id res chain seq x y z
N LYS A 1 20.26 -14.69 6.80
CA LYS A 1 19.29 -14.79 5.68
C LYS A 1 18.83 -13.38 5.33
N TRP A 2 19.19 -12.87 4.15
CA TRP A 2 18.82 -11.60 3.48
C TRP A 2 18.92 -10.26 4.25
N GLY A 3 18.55 -10.17 5.55
CA GLY A 3 18.75 -8.98 6.38
C GLY A 3 17.99 -7.74 5.89
N ALA A 4 16.85 -7.93 5.24
CA ALA A 4 16.05 -6.83 4.70
C ALA A 4 15.17 -6.19 5.78
N ASP A 5 15.05 -4.86 5.73
CA ASP A 5 14.23 -4.07 6.65
C ASP A 5 12.73 -4.03 6.27
N GLY A 6 12.37 -4.53 5.08
CA GLY A 6 11.00 -4.49 4.58
C GLY A 6 10.83 -5.20 3.24
N LEU A 7 9.58 -5.23 2.78
CA LEU A 7 9.14 -5.98 1.61
C LEU A 7 8.38 -5.06 0.64
N ILE A 8 8.49 -5.31 -0.67
CA ILE A 8 7.71 -4.60 -1.69
C ILE A 8 6.75 -5.57 -2.36
N VAL A 9 5.45 -5.30 -2.28
CA VAL A 9 4.39 -6.15 -2.86
C VAL A 9 3.31 -5.27 -3.49
N GLY A 10 2.96 -5.51 -4.75
CA GLY A 10 2.03 -4.65 -5.50
C GLY A 10 0.59 -4.63 -4.93
N ALA A 11 0.02 -3.43 -4.76
CA ALA A 11 -1.35 -3.18 -4.32
C ALA A 11 -2.44 -3.71 -5.28
N THR A 12 -2.05 -4.10 -6.51
CA THR A 12 -2.95 -4.71 -7.50
C THR A 12 -3.28 -6.17 -7.20
N ARG A 13 -2.62 -6.79 -6.21
CA ARG A 13 -2.83 -8.19 -5.82
C ARG A 13 -2.94 -8.34 -4.29
N PRO A 14 -4.08 -7.95 -3.67
CA PRO A 14 -4.26 -8.04 -2.22
C PRO A 14 -4.01 -9.44 -1.63
N SER A 15 -4.39 -10.51 -2.33
CA SER A 15 -4.14 -11.88 -1.86
C SER A 15 -2.66 -12.21 -1.68
N ILE A 16 -1.78 -11.64 -2.52
CA ILE A 16 -0.33 -11.82 -2.39
C ILE A 16 0.21 -11.04 -1.21
N ILE A 17 -0.38 -9.87 -0.91
CA ILE A 17 -0.02 -9.09 0.28
C ILE A 17 -0.37 -9.89 1.54
N GLU A 18 -1.57 -10.49 1.59
CA GLU A 18 -1.99 -11.36 2.71
C GLU A 18 -1.04 -12.55 2.90
N GLU A 19 -0.72 -13.25 1.80
CA GLU A 19 0.20 -14.39 1.83
C GLU A 19 1.59 -13.99 2.34
N VAL A 20 2.16 -12.90 1.83
CA VAL A 20 3.48 -12.42 2.23
C VAL A 20 3.49 -11.92 3.68
N ALA A 21 2.42 -11.23 4.10
CA ALA A 21 2.26 -10.79 5.49
C ALA A 21 2.23 -11.99 6.44
N ALA A 22 1.48 -13.04 6.10
CA ALA A 22 1.43 -14.28 6.87
C ALA A 22 2.79 -15.01 6.89
N LEU A 23 3.47 -15.14 5.75
CA LEU A 23 4.80 -15.79 5.65
C LEU A 23 5.87 -15.09 6.50
N THR A 24 5.69 -13.81 6.79
CA THR A 24 6.61 -13.01 7.61
C THR A 24 6.10 -12.77 9.02
N ASN A 25 5.01 -13.42 9.43
CA ASN A 25 4.32 -13.21 10.72
C ASN A 25 4.06 -11.72 11.00
N HIS A 26 3.79 -10.93 9.96
CA HIS A 26 3.60 -9.47 10.05
C HIS A 26 4.78 -8.72 10.72
N MET A 27 5.99 -9.31 10.74
CA MET A 27 7.16 -8.73 11.40
C MET A 27 7.91 -7.72 10.54
N LEU A 28 7.79 -7.82 9.22
CA LEU A 28 8.44 -6.91 8.27
C LEU A 28 7.40 -5.98 7.64
N PRO A 29 7.68 -4.66 7.56
CA PRO A 29 6.77 -3.74 6.90
C PRO A 29 6.65 -4.04 5.41
N ILE A 30 5.42 -3.98 4.89
CA ILE A 30 5.11 -4.14 3.47
C ILE A 30 4.81 -2.79 2.85
N PHE A 31 5.54 -2.46 1.79
CA PHE A 31 5.37 -1.26 0.97
C PHE A 31 4.68 -1.64 -0.34
N SER A 32 3.54 -1.01 -0.64
CA SER A 32 2.71 -1.41 -1.78
C SER A 32 2.58 -0.34 -2.85
N PRO A 33 3.30 -0.47 -3.98
CA PRO A 33 3.08 0.36 -5.16
C PRO A 33 1.87 -0.13 -5.96
N GLY A 34 1.37 0.71 -6.87
CA GLY A 34 0.32 0.32 -7.81
C GLY A 34 -1.09 0.78 -7.45
N VAL A 35 -1.22 1.63 -6.42
CA VAL A 35 -2.52 2.24 -6.06
C VAL A 35 -2.97 3.23 -7.14
N GLY A 36 -4.27 3.26 -7.40
CA GLY A 36 -4.93 4.26 -8.24
C GLY A 36 -4.76 3.97 -9.74
N VAL A 37 -3.89 4.70 -10.45
CA VAL A 37 -3.77 4.61 -11.93
C VAL A 37 -3.51 3.18 -12.44
N GLN A 38 -2.83 2.35 -11.65
CA GLN A 38 -2.53 0.96 -12.02
C GLN A 38 -3.62 -0.03 -11.58
N GLY A 39 -4.74 0.46 -11.04
CA GLY A 39 -5.90 -0.33 -10.64
C GLY A 39 -5.85 -0.89 -9.21
N GLY A 40 -4.76 -0.67 -8.46
CA GLY A 40 -4.67 -1.11 -7.07
C GLY A 40 -5.57 -0.27 -6.15
N SER A 41 -6.29 -0.95 -5.26
CA SER A 41 -7.11 -0.32 -4.22
C SER A 41 -6.25 -0.08 -2.98
N ALA A 42 -6.19 1.17 -2.53
CA ALA A 42 -5.51 1.54 -1.29
C ALA A 42 -6.11 0.80 -0.09
N LEU A 43 -7.45 0.78 0.00
CA LEU A 43 -8.16 0.19 1.13
C LEU A 43 -7.97 -1.33 1.20
N ASP A 44 -8.05 -2.02 0.05
CA ASP A 44 -7.88 -3.47 0.03
C ASP A 44 -6.44 -3.88 0.31
N ALA A 45 -5.47 -3.12 -0.22
CA ALA A 45 -4.06 -3.34 0.10
C ALA A 45 -3.77 -3.16 1.61
N LEU A 46 -4.34 -2.12 2.24
CA LEU A 46 -4.20 -1.88 3.68
C LEU A 46 -4.81 -3.02 4.49
N LYS A 47 -6.05 -3.44 4.17
CA LYS A 47 -6.73 -4.58 4.81
C LYS A 47 -5.95 -5.89 4.67
N ALA A 48 -5.29 -6.07 3.54
CA ALA A 48 -4.46 -7.24 3.25
C ALA A 48 -3.14 -7.29 4.05
N GLY A 49 -2.75 -6.22 4.75
CA GLY A 49 -1.53 -6.17 5.57
C GLY A 49 -0.45 -5.22 5.08
N THR A 50 -0.76 -4.34 4.12
CA THR A 50 0.16 -3.27 3.71
C THR A 50 0.44 -2.32 4.87
N SER A 51 1.72 -2.01 5.10
CA SER A 51 2.13 -1.01 6.10
C SER A 51 2.17 0.40 5.52
N TYR A 52 2.63 0.53 4.26
CA TYR A 52 2.77 1.81 3.57
C TYR A 52 2.35 1.71 2.11
N LEU A 53 1.57 2.68 1.63
CA LEU A 53 1.21 2.79 0.22
C LEU A 53 2.25 3.64 -0.52
N ILE A 54 2.68 3.19 -1.71
CA ILE A 54 3.53 3.99 -2.61
C ILE A 54 2.64 4.50 -3.75
N VAL A 55 2.41 5.81 -3.77
CA VAL A 55 1.49 6.45 -4.72
C VAL A 55 2.20 7.56 -5.49
N GLY A 56 2.17 7.47 -6.83
CA GLY A 56 2.79 8.42 -7.75
C GLY A 56 1.76 9.23 -8.53
N ARG A 57 1.53 8.84 -9.80
CA ARG A 57 0.66 9.55 -10.78
C ARG A 57 -0.70 9.95 -10.23
N SER A 58 -1.35 9.12 -9.41
CA SER A 58 -2.63 9.48 -8.78
C SER A 58 -2.56 10.78 -7.99
N ILE A 59 -1.44 11.08 -7.32
CA ILE A 59 -1.23 12.35 -6.62
C ILE A 59 -0.64 13.39 -7.58
N ILE A 60 0.43 13.05 -8.31
CA ILE A 60 1.23 14.02 -9.09
C ILE A 60 0.42 14.62 -10.24
N ASP A 61 -0.44 13.84 -10.87
CA ASP A 61 -1.24 14.24 -12.02
C ASP A 61 -2.66 14.67 -11.62
N SER A 62 -2.98 14.67 -10.31
CA SER A 62 -4.26 15.17 -9.81
C SER A 62 -4.38 16.68 -10.02
N ALA A 63 -5.59 17.13 -10.33
CA ALA A 63 -5.93 18.56 -10.38
C ALA A 63 -5.70 19.23 -9.01
N ASP A 64 -5.96 18.50 -7.91
CA ASP A 64 -5.62 18.91 -6.55
C ASP A 64 -4.80 17.81 -5.85
N ARG A 65 -3.48 18.02 -5.81
CA ARG A 65 -2.51 17.09 -5.23
C ARG A 65 -2.65 16.97 -3.72
N THR A 66 -2.99 18.07 -3.06
CA THR A 66 -3.11 18.15 -1.60
C THR A 66 -4.36 17.41 -1.13
N ALA A 67 -5.48 17.62 -1.82
CA ALA A 67 -6.71 16.91 -1.54
C ALA A 67 -6.55 15.40 -1.74
N GLU A 68 -5.93 14.97 -2.85
CA GLU A 68 -5.76 13.54 -3.12
C GLU A 68 -4.79 12.88 -2.14
N ALA A 69 -3.69 13.54 -1.77
CA ALA A 69 -2.79 13.04 -0.74
C ALA A 69 -3.49 12.93 0.64
N ARG A 70 -4.35 13.90 1.00
CA ARG A 70 -5.14 13.83 2.25
C ARG A 70 -6.12 12.65 2.25
N ARG A 71 -6.85 12.44 1.15
CA ARG A 71 -7.81 11.34 1.00
C ARG A 71 -7.15 9.97 1.21
N LEU A 72 -5.98 9.75 0.59
CA LEU A 72 -5.22 8.50 0.75
C LEU A 72 -4.67 8.31 2.16
N ARG A 73 -4.26 9.41 2.82
CA ARG A 73 -3.83 9.39 4.22
C ARG A 73 -4.97 9.01 5.16
N GLU A 74 -6.16 9.56 4.96
CA GLU A 74 -7.34 9.25 5.78
C GLU A 74 -7.68 7.76 5.73
N TRP A 75 -7.65 7.15 4.55
CA TRP A 75 -7.82 5.70 4.40
C TRP A 75 -6.76 4.88 5.14
N SER A 76 -5.51 5.35 5.12
CA SER A 76 -4.40 4.69 5.83
C SER A 76 -4.58 4.70 7.35
N TRP A 77 -5.36 5.64 7.88
CA TRP A 77 -5.67 5.72 9.32
C TRP A 77 -6.92 4.93 9.71
N LEU A 78 -7.92 4.86 8.82
CA LEU A 78 -9.14 4.08 9.06
C LEU A 78 -8.93 2.56 8.95
N ALA A 79 -7.88 2.13 8.25
CA ALA A 79 -7.56 0.71 8.08
C ALA A 79 -6.64 0.14 9.16
N ARG A 80 -6.21 0.96 10.13
CA ARG A 80 -5.50 0.51 11.34
C ARG A 80 -6.49 0.29 12.48
#